data_AF-A0A4R1PV62-F1
#
_entry.id   AF-A0A4R1PV62-F1
#
_cell.length_a   1.000
_cell.length_b   1.000
_cell.length_c   1.000
_cell.angle_alpha   90.00
_cell.angle_beta   90.00
_cell.angle_gamma   90.00
#
_symmetry.space_group_name_H-M   'P 1'
#
loop_
_entity.id
_entity.type
_entity.pdbx_description
1 polymer ?
#
loop_
_entity_poly.entity_id
_entity_poly.type
_entity_poly.pdbx_seq_one_letter_code
_entity_poly.pdbx_strand_id
1 'polypeptide(L)'
;MKKSTDILGLPVISIMEGKELGNVKSLVINPNGGIVTALVRDEVKWYLEAKLLPFSAITGIGEYAVTIEDSSAVASISTAPEFEKLLAADIKVIGTKILTKSGRIHGKVTEILIDDAGQITACEIEDVAGQPAEISAQRILTYGKDVLIIKENTDEQAPLAAATVAQPIAEPAPVAVPEPVAAPVSTPAATEAPVEVPAAPAAPNEASSEAARKFDDKHRKYLLGKKANRRIETDNGMVIIEQGGEITEEVLQKAKLAGKFVELSMSI
;
A
#
# COMPACT_ATOMS: atom_id res chain seq x y z
N MET A 1 10.35 -15.16 -1.28
CA MET A 1 9.31 -14.56 -0.40
C MET A 1 9.56 -13.06 -0.28
N LYS A 2 8.49 -12.25 -0.37
CA LYS A 2 8.46 -10.78 -0.32
C LYS A 2 7.21 -10.31 0.42
N LYS A 3 7.25 -9.13 1.04
CA LYS A 3 6.04 -8.43 1.51
C LYS A 3 5.37 -7.70 0.34
N SER A 4 4.08 -7.40 0.38
CA SER A 4 3.46 -6.65 -0.71
C SER A 4 3.92 -5.19 -0.75
N THR A 5 4.27 -4.59 0.40
CA THR A 5 4.94 -3.27 0.45
C THR A 5 6.29 -3.28 -0.28
N ASP A 6 7.01 -4.42 -0.34
CA ASP A 6 8.26 -4.54 -1.11
C ASP A 6 8.02 -4.52 -2.64
N ILE A 7 6.78 -4.73 -3.09
CA ILE A 7 6.41 -4.83 -4.52
C ILE A 7 5.69 -3.56 -4.98
N LEU A 8 4.88 -2.95 -4.10
CA LEU A 8 4.12 -1.74 -4.38
C LEU A 8 5.04 -0.52 -4.59
N GLY A 9 4.74 0.28 -5.60
CA GLY A 9 5.52 1.46 -5.99
C GLY A 9 6.76 1.17 -6.84
N LEU A 10 7.29 -0.07 -6.83
CA LEU A 10 8.48 -0.41 -7.61
C LEU A 10 8.30 -0.13 -9.11
N PRO A 11 9.34 0.39 -9.80
CA PRO A 11 9.37 0.49 -11.25
C PRO A 11 9.41 -0.91 -11.89
N VAL A 12 8.70 -1.07 -13.00
CA VAL A 12 8.72 -2.26 -13.85
C VAL A 12 9.69 -2.02 -15.00
N ILE A 13 10.75 -2.82 -15.11
CA ILE A 13 11.84 -2.64 -16.08
C ILE A 13 11.91 -3.83 -17.06
N SER A 14 11.89 -3.50 -18.36
CA SER A 14 12.18 -4.43 -19.46
C SER A 14 13.70 -4.66 -19.55
N ILE A 15 14.12 -5.92 -19.45
CA ILE A 15 15.54 -6.32 -19.52
C ILE A 15 16.07 -6.14 -20.94
N MET A 16 15.34 -6.59 -21.97
CA MET A 16 15.77 -6.53 -23.37
C MET A 16 15.81 -5.10 -23.93
N GLU A 17 14.91 -4.22 -23.47
CA GLU A 17 14.86 -2.81 -23.93
C GLU A 17 15.63 -1.84 -23.02
N GLY A 18 16.11 -2.30 -21.85
CA GLY A 18 16.77 -1.46 -20.84
C GLY A 18 15.88 -0.33 -20.32
N LYS A 19 14.56 -0.55 -20.24
CA LYS A 19 13.56 0.52 -20.21
C LYS A 19 12.55 0.34 -19.08
N GLU A 20 12.35 1.39 -18.29
CA GLU A 20 11.23 1.48 -17.34
C GLU A 20 9.90 1.68 -18.08
N LEU A 21 8.88 0.92 -17.69
CA LEU A 21 7.56 0.88 -18.32
C LEU A 21 6.46 1.55 -17.47
N GLY A 22 6.75 1.92 -16.22
CA GLY A 22 5.83 2.46 -15.22
C GLY A 22 5.91 1.71 -13.89
N ASN A 23 5.15 2.13 -12.88
CA ASN A 23 5.26 1.64 -11.49
C ASN A 23 4.13 0.68 -11.12
N VAL A 24 4.40 -0.25 -10.20
CA VAL A 24 3.38 -1.13 -9.60
C VAL A 24 2.43 -0.31 -8.71
N LYS A 25 1.16 -0.28 -9.08
CA LYS A 25 0.10 0.50 -8.41
C LYS A 25 -0.69 -0.33 -7.38
N SER A 26 -0.99 -1.57 -7.72
CA SER A 26 -1.71 -2.52 -6.85
C SER A 26 -1.52 -3.96 -7.32
N LEU A 27 -1.82 -4.93 -6.45
CA LEU A 27 -1.81 -6.36 -6.77
C LEU A 27 -3.22 -6.84 -7.13
N VAL A 28 -3.33 -7.75 -8.09
CA VAL A 28 -4.58 -8.42 -8.49
C VAL A 28 -4.58 -9.83 -7.92
N ILE A 29 -5.44 -10.08 -6.93
CA ILE A 29 -5.42 -11.33 -6.15
C ILE A 29 -6.64 -12.20 -6.51
N ASN A 30 -6.40 -13.48 -6.80
CA ASN A 30 -7.45 -14.47 -7.05
C ASN A 30 -8.11 -14.91 -5.72
N PRO A 31 -9.41 -14.68 -5.52
CA PRO A 31 -10.10 -14.95 -4.26
C PRO A 31 -10.14 -16.44 -3.88
N ASN A 32 -10.02 -17.33 -4.87
CA ASN A 32 -10.14 -18.79 -4.72
C ASN A 32 -8.81 -19.51 -4.40
N GLY A 33 -7.75 -18.77 -4.09
CA GLY A 33 -6.45 -19.34 -3.70
C GLY A 33 -5.47 -18.38 -3.03
N GLY A 34 -5.68 -17.07 -3.11
CA GLY A 34 -4.71 -16.09 -2.59
C GLY A 34 -3.47 -15.99 -3.48
N ILE A 35 -3.62 -16.12 -4.79
CA ILE A 35 -2.54 -15.99 -5.75
C ILE A 35 -2.60 -14.59 -6.38
N VAL A 36 -1.52 -13.83 -6.28
CA VAL A 36 -1.30 -12.62 -7.07
C VAL A 36 -1.20 -13.05 -8.54
N THR A 37 -2.25 -12.80 -9.30
CA THR A 37 -2.34 -13.25 -10.70
C THR A 37 -1.75 -12.21 -11.66
N ALA A 38 -1.81 -10.94 -11.29
CA ALA A 38 -1.16 -9.83 -12.00
C ALA A 38 -0.82 -8.68 -11.03
N LEU A 39 0.05 -7.78 -11.50
CA LEU A 39 0.28 -6.46 -10.93
C LEU A 39 -0.38 -5.41 -11.85
N VAL A 40 -1.14 -4.49 -11.27
CA VAL A 40 -1.63 -3.30 -11.98
C VAL A 40 -0.48 -2.31 -12.08
N ARG A 41 -0.15 -1.88 -13.30
CA ARG A 41 0.85 -0.85 -13.55
C ARG A 41 0.19 0.49 -13.81
N ASP A 42 0.67 1.55 -13.17
CA ASP A 42 0.33 2.91 -13.57
C ASP A 42 1.20 3.35 -14.75
N GLU A 43 0.62 4.06 -15.70
CA GLU A 43 1.39 4.83 -16.67
C GLU A 43 1.33 6.31 -16.29
N VAL A 44 2.39 7.07 -16.60
CA VAL A 44 2.52 8.53 -16.35
C VAL A 44 1.38 9.35 -17.01
N LYS A 45 0.54 8.70 -17.84
CA LYS A 45 -0.59 9.26 -18.58
C LYS A 45 -1.90 8.67 -18.05
N TRP A 46 -2.50 9.37 -17.09
CA TRP A 46 -3.72 9.03 -16.35
C TRP A 46 -4.99 8.70 -17.17
N TYR A 47 -4.94 8.87 -18.50
CA TYR A 47 -6.06 8.71 -19.43
C TYR A 47 -5.97 7.43 -20.29
N LEU A 48 -4.93 6.61 -20.12
CA LEU A 48 -4.79 5.31 -20.79
C LEU A 48 -5.41 4.18 -19.95
N GLU A 49 -5.76 3.08 -20.61
CA GLU A 49 -6.19 1.84 -19.95
C GLU A 49 -5.14 1.41 -18.90
N ALA A 50 -5.60 1.02 -17.71
CA ALA A 50 -4.71 0.46 -16.70
C ALA A 50 -4.12 -0.85 -17.22
N LYS A 51 -2.79 -0.92 -17.29
CA LYS A 51 -2.08 -2.09 -17.84
C LYS A 51 -1.77 -3.09 -16.75
N LEU A 52 -1.68 -4.34 -17.16
CA LEU A 52 -1.56 -5.49 -16.28
C LEU A 52 -0.30 -6.25 -16.64
N LEU A 53 0.54 -6.51 -15.65
CA LEU A 53 1.67 -7.43 -15.77
C LEU A 53 1.26 -8.76 -15.12
N PRO A 54 1.02 -9.84 -15.89
CA PRO A 54 0.78 -11.16 -15.32
C PRO A 54 1.96 -11.56 -14.42
N PHE A 55 1.69 -12.16 -13.26
CA PHE A 55 2.78 -12.50 -12.33
C PHE A 55 3.75 -13.53 -12.94
N SER A 56 3.24 -14.43 -13.80
CA SER A 56 4.04 -15.39 -14.56
C SER A 56 4.97 -14.78 -15.62
N ALA A 57 4.90 -13.46 -15.87
CA ALA A 57 5.81 -12.74 -16.76
C ALA A 57 6.95 -12.02 -15.99
N ILE A 58 6.96 -12.11 -14.66
CA ILE A 58 7.98 -11.49 -13.82
C ILE A 58 9.23 -12.36 -13.81
N THR A 59 10.35 -11.83 -14.31
CA THR A 59 11.68 -12.47 -14.26
C THR A 59 12.31 -12.34 -12.86
N GLY A 60 11.97 -11.28 -12.11
CA GLY A 60 12.42 -11.12 -10.73
C GLY A 60 11.81 -9.93 -10.00
N ILE A 61 11.78 -10.02 -8.67
CA ILE A 61 11.35 -8.95 -7.76
C ILE A 61 12.57 -8.55 -6.91
N GLY A 62 13.19 -7.43 -7.26
CA GLY A 62 14.36 -6.89 -6.58
C GLY A 62 14.03 -6.16 -5.28
N GLU A 63 14.97 -5.32 -4.85
CA GLU A 63 14.76 -4.28 -3.81
C GLU A 63 14.34 -2.94 -4.46
N TYR A 64 14.79 -2.68 -5.70
CA TYR A 64 14.62 -1.40 -6.39
C TYR A 64 13.73 -1.45 -7.64
N ALA A 65 13.37 -2.64 -8.14
CA ALA A 65 12.60 -2.82 -9.37
C ALA A 65 11.98 -4.22 -9.47
N VAL A 66 10.90 -4.33 -10.25
CA VAL A 66 10.38 -5.60 -10.79
C VAL A 66 10.89 -5.73 -12.23
N THR A 67 11.50 -6.85 -12.59
CA THR A 67 12.06 -7.07 -13.93
C THR A 67 11.24 -8.06 -14.75
N ILE A 68 11.17 -7.80 -16.05
CA ILE A 68 10.51 -8.64 -17.06
C ILE A 68 11.42 -8.75 -18.29
N GLU A 69 11.29 -9.79 -19.11
CA GLU A 69 12.14 -9.93 -20.30
C GLU A 69 11.94 -8.76 -21.29
N ASP A 70 10.70 -8.50 -21.71
CA ASP A 70 10.34 -7.46 -22.68
C ASP A 70 8.96 -6.83 -22.43
N SER A 71 8.68 -5.67 -23.03
CA SER A 71 7.43 -4.93 -22.82
C SER A 71 6.16 -5.53 -23.46
N SER A 72 6.26 -6.55 -24.32
CA SER A 72 5.08 -7.23 -24.90
C SER A 72 4.38 -8.15 -23.90
N ALA A 73 5.07 -8.56 -22.82
CA ALA A 73 4.50 -9.34 -21.73
C ALA A 73 3.48 -8.58 -20.86
N VAL A 74 3.21 -7.30 -21.19
CA VAL A 74 2.28 -6.42 -20.49
C VAL A 74 0.95 -6.37 -21.24
N ALA A 75 -0.11 -6.90 -20.62
CA ALA A 75 -1.45 -6.93 -21.16
C ALA A 75 -2.23 -5.62 -20.92
N SER A 76 -3.23 -5.36 -21.77
CA SER A 76 -4.29 -4.39 -21.50
C SER A 76 -5.54 -5.11 -20.95
N ILE A 77 -6.40 -4.41 -20.23
CA ILE A 77 -7.66 -4.98 -19.71
C ILE A 77 -8.53 -5.47 -20.88
N SER A 78 -8.66 -4.66 -21.94
CA SER A 78 -9.42 -4.99 -23.15
C SER A 78 -8.92 -6.25 -23.90
N THR A 79 -7.70 -6.72 -23.61
CA THR A 79 -7.13 -7.94 -24.20
C THR A 79 -7.22 -9.18 -23.30
N ALA A 80 -7.63 -9.03 -22.03
CA ALA A 80 -7.54 -10.09 -21.02
C ALA A 80 -8.75 -10.11 -20.06
N PRO A 81 -9.91 -10.65 -20.50
CA PRO A 81 -11.18 -10.62 -19.76
C PRO A 81 -11.21 -11.50 -18.49
N GLU A 82 -10.14 -12.25 -18.24
CA GLU A 82 -9.92 -12.97 -16.97
C GLU A 82 -9.47 -12.02 -15.85
N PHE A 83 -8.60 -11.05 -16.14
CA PHE A 83 -8.21 -10.02 -15.18
C PHE A 83 -9.29 -8.96 -15.00
N GLU A 84 -10.08 -8.65 -16.03
CA GLU A 84 -11.24 -7.76 -15.92
C GLU A 84 -12.18 -8.19 -14.78
N LYS A 85 -12.46 -9.48 -14.66
CA LYS A 85 -13.27 -10.07 -13.58
C LYS A 85 -12.62 -9.92 -12.19
N LEU A 86 -11.30 -10.07 -12.11
CA LEU A 86 -10.55 -9.90 -10.86
C LEU A 86 -10.46 -8.43 -10.43
N LEU A 87 -10.33 -7.49 -11.38
CA LEU A 87 -10.41 -6.05 -11.13
C LEU A 87 -11.82 -5.62 -10.72
N ALA A 88 -12.87 -6.12 -11.38
CA ALA A 88 -14.25 -5.85 -11.03
C ALA A 88 -14.63 -6.39 -9.63
N ALA A 89 -14.00 -7.50 -9.20
CA ALA A 89 -14.12 -8.02 -7.84
C ALA A 89 -13.42 -7.14 -6.79
N ASP A 90 -12.42 -6.34 -7.19
CA ASP A 90 -11.74 -5.33 -6.38
C ASP A 90 -11.20 -5.89 -5.03
N ILE A 91 -10.61 -7.08 -5.09
CA ILE A 91 -10.12 -7.84 -3.93
C ILE A 91 -8.87 -7.18 -3.34
N LYS A 92 -9.07 -6.31 -2.34
CA LYS A 92 -8.00 -5.68 -1.56
C LYS A 92 -7.76 -6.48 -0.28
N VAL A 93 -6.79 -7.40 -0.26
CA VAL A 93 -6.52 -8.21 0.94
C VAL A 93 -6.01 -7.36 2.12
N ILE A 94 -5.07 -6.45 1.84
CA ILE A 94 -4.51 -5.51 2.82
C ILE A 94 -5.64 -4.64 3.38
N GLY A 95 -5.79 -4.60 4.70
CA GLY A 95 -6.78 -3.80 5.39
C GLY A 95 -8.18 -4.40 5.54
N THR A 96 -8.44 -5.61 5.02
CA THR A 96 -9.71 -6.32 5.26
C THR A 96 -9.88 -6.73 6.71
N LYS A 97 -11.14 -6.87 7.14
CA LYS A 97 -11.48 -7.45 8.44
C LYS A 97 -11.34 -8.96 8.38
N ILE A 98 -10.76 -9.55 9.41
CA ILE A 98 -10.57 -11.00 9.50
C ILE A 98 -11.73 -11.58 10.30
N LEU A 99 -12.43 -12.54 9.69
CA LEU A 99 -13.62 -13.16 10.27
C LEU A 99 -13.46 -14.68 10.32
N THR A 100 -13.87 -15.29 11.43
CA THR A 100 -13.92 -16.75 11.53
C THR A 100 -15.15 -17.32 10.83
N LYS A 101 -15.15 -18.63 10.55
CA LYS A 101 -16.36 -19.36 10.10
C LYS A 101 -17.59 -19.13 11.01
N SER A 102 -17.39 -18.93 12.30
CA SER A 102 -18.45 -18.69 13.29
C SER A 102 -18.82 -17.20 13.43
N GLY A 103 -18.29 -16.32 12.57
CA GLY A 103 -18.63 -14.90 12.53
C GLY A 103 -17.91 -14.01 13.55
N ARG A 104 -16.89 -14.54 14.27
CA ARG A 104 -16.09 -13.74 15.20
C ARG A 104 -15.08 -12.89 14.42
N ILE A 105 -14.97 -11.60 14.73
CA ILE A 105 -13.88 -10.75 14.23
C ILE A 105 -12.60 -11.11 15.01
N HIS A 106 -11.54 -11.44 14.28
CA HIS A 106 -10.24 -11.79 14.87
C HIS A 106 -9.22 -10.64 14.78
N GLY A 107 -9.42 -9.71 13.83
CA GLY A 107 -8.52 -8.58 13.61
C GLY A 107 -8.69 -7.93 12.23
N LYS A 108 -7.62 -7.33 11.73
CA LYS A 108 -7.49 -6.70 10.42
C LYS A 108 -6.16 -7.10 9.78
N VAL A 109 -6.12 -7.35 8.47
CA VAL A 109 -4.87 -7.62 7.75
C VAL A 109 -4.03 -6.35 7.65
N THR A 110 -2.74 -6.42 8.00
CA THR A 110 -1.79 -5.31 7.86
C THR A 110 -0.87 -5.48 6.65
N GLU A 111 -0.44 -6.70 6.34
CA GLU A 111 0.48 -7.01 5.23
C GLU A 111 0.31 -8.48 4.79
N ILE A 112 0.76 -8.83 3.58
CA ILE A 112 0.77 -10.18 3.03
C ILE A 112 2.19 -10.58 2.60
N LEU A 113 2.56 -11.82 2.90
CA LEU A 113 3.80 -12.44 2.45
C LEU A 113 3.49 -13.28 1.20
N ILE A 114 4.22 -13.01 0.13
CA ILE A 114 4.03 -13.59 -1.21
C ILE A 114 5.30 -14.37 -1.56
N ASP A 115 5.16 -15.58 -2.10
CA ASP A 115 6.29 -16.34 -2.61
C ASP A 115 6.70 -15.92 -4.03
N ASP A 116 7.76 -16.54 -4.52
CA ASP A 116 8.39 -16.19 -5.79
C ASP A 116 7.59 -16.74 -7.00
N ALA A 117 6.45 -17.41 -6.76
CA ALA A 117 5.44 -17.81 -7.74
C ALA A 117 4.13 -17.00 -7.62
N GLY A 118 4.05 -16.04 -6.69
CA GLY A 118 2.89 -15.16 -6.50
C GLY A 118 1.84 -15.70 -5.52
N GLN A 119 2.06 -16.85 -4.89
CA GLN A 119 1.15 -17.41 -3.89
C GLN A 119 1.35 -16.69 -2.55
N ILE A 120 0.28 -16.19 -1.93
CA ILE A 120 0.31 -15.70 -0.56
C ILE A 120 0.57 -16.89 0.38
N THR A 121 1.63 -16.82 1.18
CA THR A 121 2.06 -17.87 2.12
C THR A 121 1.59 -17.60 3.55
N ALA A 122 1.53 -16.32 3.93
CA ALA A 122 1.05 -15.83 5.22
C ALA A 122 0.52 -14.39 5.10
N CYS A 123 -0.26 -13.97 6.10
CA CYS A 123 -0.68 -12.59 6.29
C CYS A 123 -0.24 -12.12 7.67
N GLU A 124 0.38 -10.95 7.76
CA GLU A 124 0.52 -10.22 9.03
C GLU A 124 -0.79 -9.51 9.34
N ILE A 125 -1.16 -9.49 10.61
CA ILE A 125 -2.45 -8.98 11.08
C ILE A 125 -2.27 -8.15 12.35
N GLU A 126 -3.20 -7.23 12.57
CA GLU A 126 -3.43 -6.54 13.84
C GLU A 126 -4.68 -7.16 14.47
N ASP A 127 -4.56 -7.73 15.66
CA ASP A 127 -5.68 -8.37 16.35
C ASP A 127 -6.66 -7.34 16.97
N VAL A 128 -7.74 -7.82 17.61
CA VAL A 128 -8.71 -6.93 18.29
C VAL A 128 -8.17 -6.22 19.55
N ALA A 129 -6.95 -6.53 19.99
CA ALA A 129 -6.22 -5.86 21.07
C ALA A 129 -5.03 -5.01 20.56
N GLY A 130 -4.89 -4.81 19.25
CA GLY A 130 -3.81 -4.05 18.62
C GLY A 130 -2.44 -4.75 18.64
N GLN A 131 -2.41 -6.06 18.88
CA GLN A 131 -1.18 -6.86 18.85
C GLN A 131 -0.88 -7.36 17.43
N PRO A 132 0.39 -7.37 17.00
CA PRO A 132 0.78 -8.00 15.75
C PRO A 132 0.73 -9.53 15.89
N ALA A 133 0.08 -10.20 14.93
CA ALA A 133 0.06 -11.66 14.82
C ALA A 133 0.21 -12.09 13.35
N GLU A 134 0.55 -13.36 13.12
CA GLU A 134 0.68 -13.92 11.76
C GLU A 134 -0.33 -15.05 11.53
N ILE A 135 -0.93 -15.09 10.34
CA ILE A 135 -1.83 -16.16 9.90
C ILE A 135 -1.28 -16.77 8.62
N SER A 136 -0.78 -18.01 8.70
CA SER A 136 -0.44 -18.81 7.51
C SER A 136 -1.66 -18.98 6.59
N ALA A 137 -1.43 -18.86 5.28
CA ALA A 137 -2.45 -18.98 4.24
C ALA A 137 -3.23 -20.30 4.28
N GLN A 138 -2.66 -21.37 4.85
CA GLN A 138 -3.35 -22.65 5.04
C GLN A 138 -4.58 -22.56 5.96
N ARG A 139 -4.64 -21.55 6.84
CA ARG A 139 -5.81 -21.25 7.69
C ARG A 139 -6.87 -20.43 6.95
N ILE A 140 -6.49 -19.75 5.87
CA ILE A 140 -7.36 -18.85 5.11
C ILE A 140 -8.24 -19.69 4.17
N LEU A 141 -9.51 -19.27 4.02
CA LEU A 141 -10.55 -19.96 3.25
C LEU A 141 -11.02 -19.16 2.04
N THR A 142 -11.01 -17.82 2.17
CA THR A 142 -11.53 -16.91 1.14
C THR A 142 -10.91 -15.54 1.34
N TYR A 143 -10.34 -15.00 0.27
CA TYR A 143 -9.86 -13.62 0.21
C TYR A 143 -10.96 -12.76 -0.43
N GLY A 144 -11.85 -12.23 0.40
CA GLY A 144 -12.96 -11.37 -0.05
C GLY A 144 -12.55 -9.90 -0.18
N LYS A 145 -13.46 -9.09 -0.74
CA LYS A 145 -13.27 -7.63 -0.90
C LYS A 145 -13.22 -6.88 0.44
N ASP A 146 -14.16 -7.18 1.33
CA ASP A 146 -14.33 -6.49 2.62
C ASP A 146 -13.88 -7.35 3.81
N VAL A 147 -13.84 -8.67 3.62
CA VAL A 147 -13.64 -9.68 4.68
C VAL A 147 -12.73 -10.81 4.19
N LEU A 148 -11.74 -11.16 5.00
CA LEU A 148 -10.92 -12.36 4.84
C LEU A 148 -11.41 -13.43 5.82
N ILE A 149 -11.75 -14.62 5.31
CA ILE A 149 -12.36 -15.69 6.11
C ILE A 149 -11.31 -16.73 6.52
N ILE A 150 -11.24 -17.07 7.81
CA ILE A 150 -10.31 -18.08 8.35
C ILE A 150 -11.01 -19.28 8.99
N LYS A 151 -10.30 -20.41 9.01
CA LYS A 151 -10.56 -21.54 9.91
C LYS A 151 -10.28 -21.10 11.34
N GLU A 152 -11.16 -21.45 12.26
CA GLU A 152 -10.89 -21.35 13.69
C GLU A 152 -9.82 -22.38 14.06
N ASN A 153 -8.81 -21.95 14.82
CA ASN A 153 -8.01 -22.88 15.60
C ASN A 153 -8.80 -23.16 16.87
N THR A 154 -8.81 -24.40 17.33
CA THR A 154 -9.43 -24.79 18.60
C THR A 154 -8.60 -24.32 19.80
N ASP A 155 -7.34 -23.95 19.53
CA ASP A 155 -6.24 -23.81 20.49
C ASP A 155 -6.10 -22.40 21.11
N GLU A 156 -7.22 -21.71 21.37
CA GLU A 156 -7.22 -20.42 22.07
C GLU A 156 -8.22 -20.38 23.24
N GLN A 157 -8.23 -21.46 24.05
CA GLN A 157 -8.87 -21.43 25.37
C GLN A 157 -8.30 -22.45 26.38
N ALA A 158 -7.08 -22.21 26.88
CA ALA A 158 -6.51 -22.97 28.01
C ALA A 158 -5.51 -22.14 28.85
N PRO A 159 -5.97 -21.39 29.88
CA PRO A 159 -5.08 -20.74 30.85
C PRO A 159 -4.75 -21.64 32.06
N LEU A 160 -3.57 -21.40 32.65
CA LEU A 160 -3.09 -21.81 33.99
C LEU A 160 -2.47 -23.23 34.20
N ALA A 161 -1.50 -23.23 35.13
CA ALA A 161 -1.07 -24.33 36.01
C ALA A 161 -0.18 -25.48 35.48
N ALA A 162 1.13 -25.19 35.43
CA ALA A 162 2.27 -26.00 35.90
C ALA A 162 2.11 -27.50 36.24
N ALA A 163 2.99 -28.34 35.66
CA ALA A 163 3.45 -29.59 36.28
C ALA A 163 4.92 -29.93 35.91
N THR A 164 5.79 -29.94 36.92
CA THR A 164 7.09 -30.67 36.96
C THR A 164 6.80 -32.20 36.94
N VAL A 165 7.66 -33.14 36.50
CA VAL A 165 8.91 -33.66 37.13
C VAL A 165 9.77 -34.51 36.17
N ALA A 166 11.09 -34.57 36.43
CA ALA A 166 12.08 -35.62 36.07
C ALA A 166 12.40 -35.82 34.56
N GLN A 167 13.65 -35.83 34.04
CA GLN A 167 15.01 -36.23 34.51
C GLN A 167 15.21 -37.74 34.79
N PRO A 168 16.46 -38.28 34.70
CA PRO A 168 17.70 -37.79 34.06
C PRO A 168 18.07 -38.74 32.87
N ILE A 169 19.30 -39.06 32.41
CA ILE A 169 20.73 -38.80 32.71
C ILE A 169 21.54 -39.04 31.41
N ALA A 170 22.67 -38.36 31.19
CA ALA A 170 23.97 -38.94 30.76
C ALA A 170 24.97 -37.86 30.25
N GLU A 171 26.04 -37.62 31.00
CA GLU A 171 27.27 -36.95 30.54
C GLU A 171 28.42 -37.97 30.64
N PRO A 172 29.40 -37.96 29.72
CA PRO A 172 30.74 -37.61 30.16
C PRO A 172 31.54 -36.74 29.18
N ALA A 173 32.33 -35.83 29.73
CA ALA A 173 33.36 -35.02 29.05
C ALA A 173 34.74 -35.76 29.05
N PRO A 174 35.94 -35.16 28.80
CA PRO A 174 36.27 -33.76 28.45
C PRO A 174 37.43 -33.56 27.42
N VAL A 175 37.85 -32.29 27.28
CA VAL A 175 39.13 -31.73 26.75
C VAL A 175 39.56 -31.97 25.29
N ALA A 176 39.66 -30.87 24.53
CA ALA A 176 40.92 -30.41 23.89
C ALA A 176 40.79 -28.95 23.40
N VAL A 177 41.81 -28.12 23.66
CA VAL A 177 42.02 -26.79 23.02
C VAL A 177 43.50 -26.73 22.64
N PRO A 178 43.89 -26.07 21.52
CA PRO A 178 44.44 -24.72 21.69
C PRO A 178 44.12 -23.72 20.55
N GLU A 179 44.04 -22.45 20.92
CA GLU A 179 44.23 -21.25 20.08
C GLU A 179 45.74 -20.98 19.81
N PRO A 180 46.17 -19.90 19.10
CA PRO A 180 45.46 -18.92 18.23
C PRO A 180 46.15 -18.79 16.84
N VAL A 181 45.82 -17.75 16.04
CA VAL A 181 46.78 -16.71 15.59
C VAL A 181 46.13 -15.64 14.67
N ALA A 182 46.46 -14.37 14.95
CA ALA A 182 46.40 -13.16 14.10
C ALA A 182 45.12 -12.79 13.30
N ALA A 183 44.42 -11.76 13.78
CA ALA A 183 44.02 -10.62 12.92
C ALA A 183 45.22 -9.65 12.77
N PRO A 184 45.21 -8.61 11.88
CA PRO A 184 44.48 -7.38 12.21
C PRO A 184 43.94 -6.51 11.03
N VAL A 185 43.00 -5.61 11.37
CA VAL A 185 42.47 -4.39 10.70
C VAL A 185 42.66 -4.10 9.20
N SER A 186 41.59 -3.56 8.60
CA SER A 186 41.62 -2.24 7.93
C SER A 186 40.25 -1.56 7.89
N THR A 187 40.21 -0.25 8.22
CA THR A 187 39.04 0.65 8.09
C THR A 187 39.58 2.08 7.90
N PRO A 188 39.10 2.83 6.89
CA PRO A 188 38.18 3.96 7.12
C PRO A 188 37.03 3.99 6.09
N ALA A 189 35.86 4.64 6.25
CA ALA A 189 35.40 5.81 7.00
C ALA A 189 35.44 7.17 6.24
N ALA A 190 34.31 7.48 5.58
CA ALA A 190 33.77 8.82 5.23
C ALA A 190 32.26 8.58 4.93
N THR A 191 31.25 9.30 5.43
CA THR A 191 31.03 10.75 5.70
C THR A 191 30.77 11.58 4.45
N GLU A 192 29.49 11.86 4.17
CA GLU A 192 28.97 13.19 3.83
C GLU A 192 27.45 13.26 4.12
N ALA A 193 26.84 14.46 4.08
CA ALA A 193 25.55 14.75 4.72
C ALA A 193 24.60 15.64 3.84
N PRO A 194 23.61 16.40 4.35
CA PRO A 194 22.26 16.45 3.73
C PRO A 194 22.01 17.63 2.77
N VAL A 195 20.92 17.53 2.00
CA VAL A 195 20.28 18.64 1.27
C VAL A 195 18.75 18.54 1.40
N GLU A 196 18.05 19.67 1.37
CA GLU A 196 16.63 19.83 1.76
C GLU A 196 15.85 20.66 0.71
N VAL A 197 14.52 20.42 0.58
CA VAL A 197 13.46 21.26 -0.07
C VAL A 197 13.62 21.67 -1.57
N PRO A 198 12.55 22.16 -2.27
CA PRO A 198 11.09 21.96 -2.13
C PRO A 198 10.33 21.71 -3.48
N ALA A 199 8.99 21.69 -3.40
CA ALA A 199 7.99 22.22 -4.36
C ALA A 199 7.18 21.27 -5.28
N ALA A 200 5.88 21.59 -5.40
CA ALA A 200 4.89 21.08 -6.36
C ALA A 200 4.32 22.26 -7.19
N PRO A 201 3.63 22.04 -8.34
CA PRO A 201 2.17 21.75 -8.36
C PRO A 201 1.81 20.54 -9.27
N ALA A 202 0.74 19.75 -9.03
CA ALA A 202 -0.71 19.99 -9.26
C ALA A 202 -1.11 20.15 -10.76
N ALA A 203 -2.22 19.61 -11.31
CA ALA A 203 -3.43 18.99 -10.73
C ALA A 203 -4.05 17.87 -11.65
N PRO A 204 -5.36 17.49 -11.66
CA PRO A 204 -5.79 16.21 -11.06
C PRO A 204 -6.71 15.30 -11.92
N ASN A 205 -7.02 14.09 -11.42
CA ASN A 205 -8.21 13.30 -11.81
C ASN A 205 -8.84 12.58 -10.59
N GLU A 206 -10.10 12.15 -10.67
CA GLU A 206 -11.07 12.20 -9.56
C GLU A 206 -11.03 11.07 -8.52
N ALA A 207 -10.13 10.09 -8.63
CA ALA A 207 -10.07 8.94 -7.70
C ALA A 207 -9.76 9.33 -6.23
N SER A 208 -9.11 10.47 -5.99
CA SER A 208 -8.80 10.99 -4.64
C SER A 208 -10.03 11.48 -3.84
N SER A 209 -11.22 11.41 -4.44
CA SER A 209 -12.52 11.92 -3.97
C SER A 209 -12.73 11.90 -2.45
N GLU A 210 -12.66 10.76 -1.75
CA GLU A 210 -13.02 10.72 -0.32
C GLU A 210 -12.01 11.38 0.61
N ALA A 211 -10.71 11.21 0.37
CA ALA A 211 -9.68 11.87 1.16
C ALA A 211 -9.69 13.37 0.87
N ALA A 212 -9.72 13.76 -0.42
CA ALA A 212 -9.81 15.15 -0.84
C ALA A 212 -11.05 15.84 -0.25
N ARG A 213 -12.24 15.24 -0.34
CA ARG A 213 -13.48 15.78 0.27
C ARG A 213 -13.35 15.99 1.79
N LYS A 214 -12.68 15.08 2.52
CA LYS A 214 -12.46 15.20 3.98
C LYS A 214 -11.48 16.33 4.34
N PHE A 215 -10.50 16.65 3.49
CA PHE A 215 -9.64 17.82 3.64
C PHE A 215 -10.32 19.13 3.19
N ASP A 216 -11.02 19.12 2.05
CA ASP A 216 -11.85 20.21 1.52
C ASP A 216 -12.83 20.73 2.58
N ASP A 217 -13.57 19.83 3.23
CA ASP A 217 -14.65 20.22 4.15
C ASP A 217 -14.12 20.89 5.42
N LYS A 218 -12.96 20.46 5.92
CA LYS A 218 -12.28 21.11 7.03
C LYS A 218 -11.82 22.54 6.68
N HIS A 219 -11.35 22.76 5.45
CA HIS A 219 -11.00 24.10 4.96
C HIS A 219 -12.24 24.96 4.69
N ARG A 220 -13.27 24.43 4.02
CA ARG A 220 -14.58 25.10 3.83
C ARG A 220 -15.10 25.65 5.16
N LYS A 221 -15.13 24.80 6.19
CA LYS A 221 -15.63 25.16 7.54
C LYS A 221 -14.75 26.18 8.29
N TYR A 222 -13.48 26.36 7.89
CA TYR A 222 -12.61 27.40 8.45
C TYR A 222 -12.73 28.75 7.72
N LEU A 223 -13.03 28.72 6.42
CA LEU A 223 -13.20 29.91 5.57
C LEU A 223 -14.59 30.54 5.70
N LEU A 224 -15.63 29.73 5.95
CA LEU A 224 -17.01 30.21 6.11
C LEU A 224 -17.11 31.24 7.25
N GLY A 225 -17.59 32.44 6.94
CA GLY A 225 -17.71 33.56 7.89
C GLY A 225 -16.42 34.37 8.13
N LYS A 226 -15.33 34.08 7.40
CA LYS A 226 -14.15 34.97 7.34
C LYS A 226 -14.40 36.13 6.38
N LYS A 227 -13.55 37.17 6.43
CA LYS A 227 -13.58 38.30 5.48
C LYS A 227 -12.41 38.24 4.53
N ALA A 228 -12.64 38.56 3.26
CA ALA A 228 -11.60 38.56 2.25
C ALA A 228 -10.73 39.82 2.34
N ASN A 229 -9.44 39.67 2.59
CA ASN A 229 -8.45 40.75 2.62
C ASN A 229 -8.09 41.27 1.21
N ARG A 230 -8.54 40.60 0.14
CA ARG A 230 -8.31 40.96 -1.26
C ARG A 230 -9.52 40.59 -2.13
N ARG A 231 -9.75 41.34 -3.22
CA ARG A 231 -10.70 40.98 -4.29
C ARG A 231 -10.22 39.71 -5.00
N ILE A 232 -11.10 38.74 -5.23
CA ILE A 232 -10.81 37.51 -5.97
C ILE A 232 -11.75 37.41 -7.19
N GLU A 233 -11.19 37.08 -8.34
CA GLU A 233 -11.89 37.00 -9.63
C GLU A 233 -11.62 35.65 -10.30
N THR A 234 -12.57 35.17 -11.12
CA THR A 234 -12.35 34.04 -12.01
C THR A 234 -11.47 34.47 -13.19
N ASP A 235 -10.83 33.50 -13.84
CA ASP A 235 -9.98 33.76 -15.02
C ASP A 235 -10.80 34.20 -16.26
N ASN A 236 -12.14 34.18 -16.15
CA ASN A 236 -13.09 34.78 -17.10
C ASN A 236 -13.56 36.19 -16.68
N GLY A 237 -12.92 36.82 -15.68
CA GLY A 237 -13.22 38.19 -15.23
C GLY A 237 -14.49 38.35 -14.38
N MET A 238 -15.03 37.26 -13.80
CA MET A 238 -16.18 37.34 -12.90
C MET A 238 -15.71 37.47 -11.45
N VAL A 239 -16.16 38.51 -10.73
CA VAL A 239 -15.84 38.69 -9.31
C VAL A 239 -16.46 37.57 -8.47
N ILE A 240 -15.62 36.90 -7.67
CA ILE A 240 -16.03 35.86 -6.71
C ILE A 240 -16.35 36.50 -5.36
N ILE A 241 -15.50 37.43 -4.91
CA ILE A 241 -15.67 38.22 -3.69
C ILE A 241 -14.89 39.54 -3.79
N GLU A 242 -15.49 40.62 -3.28
CA GLU A 242 -14.86 41.93 -3.16
C GLU A 242 -14.00 42.05 -1.88
N GLN A 243 -13.02 42.96 -1.90
CA GLN A 243 -12.20 43.23 -0.71
C GLN A 243 -13.07 43.72 0.47
N GLY A 244 -12.90 43.09 1.63
CA GLY A 244 -13.72 43.31 2.84
C GLY A 244 -15.03 42.52 2.88
N GLY A 245 -15.40 41.82 1.80
CA GLY A 245 -16.59 40.96 1.76
C GLY A 245 -16.50 39.75 2.69
N GLU A 246 -17.66 39.20 3.05
CA GLU A 246 -17.76 37.99 3.88
C GLU A 246 -17.87 36.72 3.04
N ILE A 247 -17.13 35.67 3.43
CA ILE A 247 -17.10 34.39 2.73
C ILE A 247 -18.32 33.57 3.14
N THR A 248 -19.34 33.57 2.27
CA THR A 248 -20.51 32.71 2.36
C THR A 248 -20.28 31.36 1.67
N GLU A 249 -21.20 30.41 1.85
CA GLU A 249 -21.17 29.12 1.14
C GLU A 249 -21.22 29.32 -0.39
N GLU A 250 -21.91 30.35 -0.89
CA GLU A 250 -21.94 30.71 -2.31
C GLU A 250 -20.56 31.16 -2.84
N VAL A 251 -19.82 31.93 -2.03
CA VAL A 251 -18.44 32.37 -2.37
C VAL A 251 -17.53 31.15 -2.44
N LEU A 252 -17.65 30.22 -1.49
CA LEU A 252 -16.86 28.98 -1.46
C LEU A 252 -17.18 28.05 -2.64
N GLN A 253 -18.46 27.96 -3.04
CA GLN A 253 -18.86 27.21 -4.24
C GLN A 253 -18.35 27.86 -5.53
N LYS A 254 -18.46 29.18 -5.69
CA LYS A 254 -17.90 29.91 -6.84
C LYS A 254 -16.38 29.78 -6.92
N ALA A 255 -15.67 29.92 -5.79
CA ALA A 255 -14.23 29.73 -5.70
C ALA A 255 -13.80 28.29 -6.04
N LYS A 256 -14.58 27.28 -5.64
CA LYS A 256 -14.32 25.88 -5.99
C LYS A 256 -14.56 25.59 -7.47
N LEU A 257 -15.67 26.08 -8.03
CA LEU A 257 -16.01 25.94 -9.46
C LEU A 257 -14.98 26.62 -10.39
N ALA A 258 -14.38 27.71 -9.92
CA ALA A 258 -13.33 28.44 -10.65
C ALA A 258 -11.89 27.99 -10.32
N GLY A 259 -11.68 26.94 -9.50
CA GLY A 259 -10.34 26.53 -9.03
C GLY A 259 -9.64 27.50 -8.05
N LYS A 260 -10.16 28.73 -7.89
CA LYS A 260 -9.68 29.82 -7.02
C LYS A 260 -9.79 29.57 -5.51
N PHE A 261 -10.20 28.37 -5.07
CA PHE A 261 -10.38 28.04 -3.65
C PHE A 261 -9.10 28.21 -2.81
N VAL A 262 -7.92 27.90 -3.38
CA VAL A 262 -6.63 28.12 -2.72
C VAL A 262 -6.31 29.61 -2.61
N GLU A 263 -6.56 30.38 -3.67
CA GLU A 263 -6.34 31.84 -3.71
C GLU A 263 -7.23 32.57 -2.68
N LEU A 264 -8.48 32.12 -2.52
CA LEU A 264 -9.38 32.57 -1.46
C LEU A 264 -8.86 32.22 -0.06
N SER A 265 -8.32 31.01 0.14
CA SER A 265 -7.77 30.59 1.44
C SER A 265 -6.50 31.33 1.87
N MET A 266 -5.74 31.89 0.91
CA MET A 266 -4.59 32.75 1.16
C MET A 266 -4.95 34.23 1.31
N SER A 267 -6.24 34.58 1.17
CA SER A 267 -6.74 35.97 1.12
C SER A 267 -7.74 36.27 2.24
N ILE A 268 -7.59 35.65 3.42
CA ILE A 268 -8.35 35.89 4.67
C ILE A 268 -7.44 36.41 5.80
#